data_AF-A0A1V2C7W0-F1
#
_entry.id   AF-A0A1V2C7W0-F1
#
_cell.length_a   1.000
_cell.length_b   1.000
_cell.length_c   1.000
_cell.angle_alpha   90.00
_cell.angle_beta   90.00
_cell.angle_gamma   90.00
#
_symmetry.space_group_name_H-M   'P 1'
#
loop_
_entity.id
_entity.type
_entity.pdbx_description
1 polymer ?
#
loop_
_entity_poly.entity_id
_entity_poly.type
_entity_poly.pdbx_seq_one_letter_code
_entity_poly.pdbx_strand_id
1 'polypeptide(L)'
;MATFTTTINLNQEDVRILKSEGYSLYGFKSVNASGDGSPTVWFNLPAEKILGSIKITWQDDFQAYISTNTIAPKTRIEAMSTVETDLGQLVSIERGSANLEVSTDGIHGAISFLNKDSQRFSVGISQVVNGRSSILCAFPILGSGSSRVITPVPKIALIFSTEQIEIGTVITKAMSSGAFINLKDNNSRVVNYNVDEGWSADGGPWLKSFNAFTDLKKLLIENASREELALSEKFV
;
A
#
# COMPACT_ATOMS: atom_id res chain seq x y z
N MET A 1 13.81 12.33 4.27
CA MET A 1 12.96 11.14 4.46
C MET A 1 12.04 11.38 5.65
N ALA A 2 10.73 11.30 5.44
CA ALA A 2 9.77 11.40 6.54
C ALA A 2 9.64 10.05 7.25
N THR A 3 9.54 10.08 8.58
CA THR A 3 9.18 8.91 9.40
C THR A 3 7.74 9.07 9.85
N PHE A 4 6.95 8.01 9.71
CA PHE A 4 5.56 7.97 10.12
C PHE A 4 5.33 6.93 11.21
N THR A 5 4.30 7.14 12.00
CA THR A 5 3.91 6.26 13.10
C THR A 5 2.40 6.26 13.28
N THR A 6 1.82 5.07 13.40
CA THR A 6 0.46 4.89 13.92
C THR A 6 0.50 4.00 15.14
N THR A 7 -0.06 4.48 16.25
CA THR A 7 -0.25 3.70 17.48
C THR A 7 -1.71 3.27 17.57
N ILE A 8 -1.95 2.02 17.89
CA ILE A 8 -3.28 1.46 18.14
C ILE A 8 -3.33 1.04 19.61
N ASN A 9 -4.24 1.63 20.37
CA ASN A 9 -4.50 1.23 21.74
C ASN A 9 -5.68 0.25 21.78
N LEU A 10 -5.51 -0.81 22.59
CA LEU A 10 -6.53 -1.80 22.88
C LEU A 10 -6.55 -2.04 24.39
N ASN A 11 -7.73 -2.28 24.96
CA ASN A 11 -7.79 -2.74 26.34
C ASN A 11 -7.38 -4.23 26.44
N GLN A 12 -7.12 -4.72 27.66
CA GLN A 12 -6.66 -6.10 27.85
C GLN A 12 -7.69 -7.15 27.42
N GLU A 13 -8.98 -6.83 27.53
CA GLU A 13 -10.06 -7.75 27.15
C GLU A 13 -10.18 -7.87 25.62
N ASP A 14 -10.07 -6.76 24.89
CA ASP A 14 -10.03 -6.74 23.42
C ASP A 14 -8.83 -7.58 22.91
N VAL A 15 -7.65 -7.42 23.53
CA VAL A 15 -6.47 -8.22 23.19
C VAL A 15 -6.72 -9.70 23.41
N ARG A 16 -7.37 -10.07 24.53
CA ARG A 16 -7.71 -11.46 24.85
C ARG A 16 -8.65 -12.05 23.80
N ILE A 17 -9.72 -11.33 23.45
CA ILE A 17 -10.73 -11.76 22.47
C ILE A 17 -10.09 -11.95 21.09
N LEU A 18 -9.37 -10.94 20.59
CA LEU A 18 -8.72 -11.00 19.28
C LEU A 18 -7.76 -12.18 19.18
N LYS A 19 -6.98 -12.45 20.24
CA LYS A 19 -6.09 -13.61 20.30
C LYS A 19 -6.84 -14.94 20.31
N SER A 20 -7.85 -15.08 21.17
CA SER A 20 -8.59 -16.34 21.30
C SER A 20 -9.37 -16.69 20.04
N GLU A 21 -9.82 -15.69 19.30
CA GLU A 21 -10.56 -15.89 18.04
C GLU A 21 -9.66 -15.90 16.80
N GLY A 22 -8.34 -15.75 16.96
CA GLY A 22 -7.37 -15.87 15.87
C GLY A 22 -7.35 -14.68 14.91
N TYR A 23 -7.75 -13.49 15.36
CA TYR A 23 -7.67 -12.27 14.56
C TYR A 23 -6.24 -11.79 14.40
N SER A 24 -5.84 -11.51 13.17
CA SER A 24 -4.61 -10.81 12.83
C SER A 24 -4.92 -9.39 12.37
N LEU A 25 -3.99 -8.46 12.58
CA LEU A 25 -4.10 -7.08 12.10
C LEU A 25 -3.42 -6.97 10.73
N TYR A 26 -4.20 -6.52 9.74
CA TYR A 26 -3.75 -6.26 8.39
C TYR A 26 -3.71 -4.77 8.13
N GLY A 27 -2.70 -4.33 7.38
CA GLY A 27 -2.66 -2.98 6.87
C GLY A 27 -2.38 -2.87 5.39
N PHE A 28 -2.89 -1.79 4.85
CA PHE A 28 -2.82 -1.42 3.44
C PHE A 28 -2.39 0.03 3.34
N LYS A 29 -1.71 0.37 2.26
CA LYS A 29 -1.24 1.74 2.02
C LYS A 29 -1.94 2.34 0.80
N SER A 30 -2.25 3.62 0.88
CA SER A 30 -2.86 4.35 -0.22
C SER A 30 -1.80 4.88 -1.18
N VAL A 31 -2.17 4.95 -2.45
CA VAL A 31 -1.36 5.57 -3.50
C VAL A 31 -2.29 6.39 -4.39
N ASN A 32 -1.77 7.48 -4.96
CA ASN A 32 -2.39 8.10 -6.13
C ASN A 32 -1.80 7.45 -7.37
N ALA A 33 -2.64 7.06 -8.31
CA ALA A 33 -2.19 6.54 -9.59
C ALA A 33 -3.26 6.70 -10.65
N SER A 34 -2.84 6.69 -11.91
CA SER A 34 -3.76 6.56 -13.05
C SER A 34 -4.00 5.08 -13.37
N GLY A 35 -5.24 4.73 -13.70
CA GLY A 35 -5.58 3.42 -14.23
C GLY A 35 -5.89 2.36 -13.17
N ASP A 36 -6.06 1.12 -13.64
CA ASP A 36 -6.69 0.05 -12.87
C ASP A 36 -5.67 -0.78 -12.07
N GLY A 37 -5.27 -0.29 -10.90
CA GLY A 37 -4.39 -1.01 -9.96
C GLY A 37 -5.14 -1.77 -8.87
N SER A 38 -4.41 -2.39 -7.96
CA SER A 38 -4.97 -2.99 -6.74
C SER A 38 -4.04 -2.82 -5.55
N PRO A 39 -4.58 -2.59 -4.34
CA PRO A 39 -3.80 -2.59 -3.12
C PRO A 39 -3.43 -4.03 -2.73
N THR A 40 -2.30 -4.15 -2.03
CA THR A 40 -1.83 -5.42 -1.45
C THR A 40 -1.75 -5.31 0.06
N VAL A 41 -1.78 -6.46 0.75
CA VAL A 41 -1.45 -6.50 2.19
C VAL A 41 -0.03 -6.00 2.36
N TRP A 42 0.10 -4.80 2.90
CA TRP A 42 1.37 -4.13 3.10
C TRP A 42 2.03 -4.56 4.41
N PHE A 43 1.25 -4.78 5.46
CA PHE A 43 1.76 -5.40 6.67
C PHE A 43 0.75 -6.36 7.29
N ASN A 44 1.26 -7.29 8.09
CA ASN A 44 0.48 -8.19 8.91
C ASN A 44 1.11 -8.29 10.30
N LEU A 45 0.31 -8.14 11.35
CA LEU A 45 0.64 -8.51 12.72
C LEU A 45 -0.22 -9.71 13.14
N PRO A 46 0.37 -10.91 13.23
CA PRO A 46 -0.33 -12.12 13.65
C PRO A 46 -0.99 -12.00 15.03
N ALA A 47 -2.06 -12.76 15.24
CA ALA A 47 -2.85 -12.78 16.48
C ALA A 47 -1.99 -12.86 17.74
N GLU A 48 -1.03 -13.80 17.78
CA GLU A 48 -0.19 -14.04 18.95
C GLU A 48 0.65 -12.83 19.36
N LYS A 49 0.93 -11.91 18.42
CA LYS A 49 1.72 -10.69 18.60
C LYS A 49 0.88 -9.44 18.90
N ILE A 50 -0.44 -9.54 18.95
CA ILE A 50 -1.30 -8.43 19.38
C ILE A 50 -0.99 -8.06 20.84
N LEU A 51 -0.87 -6.76 21.12
CA LEU A 51 -0.59 -6.20 22.45
C LEU A 51 -1.53 -5.03 22.70
N GLY A 52 -1.66 -4.57 23.95
CA GLY A 52 -2.51 -3.42 24.30
C GLY A 52 -2.08 -2.09 23.67
N SER A 53 -0.85 -2.01 23.17
CA SER A 53 -0.35 -0.89 22.37
C SER A 53 0.46 -1.45 21.20
N ILE A 54 -0.08 -1.33 20.00
CA ILE A 54 0.59 -1.74 18.76
C ILE A 54 1.14 -0.49 18.08
N LYS A 55 2.44 -0.48 17.79
CA LYS A 55 3.10 0.60 17.06
C LYS A 55 3.46 0.14 15.64
N ILE A 56 2.97 0.86 14.65
CA ILE A 56 3.31 0.67 13.23
C ILE A 56 4.19 1.84 12.81
N THR A 57 5.36 1.54 12.25
CA THR A 57 6.34 2.54 11.82
C THR A 57 6.79 2.27 10.40
N TRP A 58 6.92 3.33 9.61
CA TRP A 58 7.48 3.25 8.26
C TRP A 58 8.19 4.56 7.92
N GLN A 59 9.05 4.49 6.91
CA GLN A 59 9.80 5.63 6.39
C GLN A 59 9.63 5.70 4.89
N ASP A 60 9.74 6.89 4.32
CA ASP A 60 9.81 7.09 2.87
C ASP A 60 11.16 6.58 2.34
N ASP A 61 11.25 5.25 2.25
CA ASP A 61 12.32 4.45 1.69
C ASP A 61 11.66 3.46 0.73
N PHE A 62 11.77 3.74 -0.57
CA PHE A 62 10.99 3.09 -1.60
C PHE A 62 11.86 2.19 -2.48
N GLN A 63 11.26 1.07 -2.88
CA GLN A 63 11.76 0.25 -3.96
C GLN A 63 10.69 0.16 -5.04
N ALA A 64 11.06 0.36 -6.29
CA ALA A 64 10.24 -0.02 -7.41
C ALA A 64 10.43 -1.50 -7.69
N TYR A 65 9.39 -2.17 -8.16
CA TYR A 65 9.49 -3.56 -8.58
C TYR A 65 8.73 -3.83 -9.87
N ILE A 66 9.13 -4.92 -10.52
CA ILE A 66 8.34 -5.59 -11.56
C ILE A 66 8.03 -7.03 -11.17
N SER A 67 6.94 -7.56 -11.70
CA SER A 67 6.48 -8.93 -11.51
C SER A 67 5.78 -9.42 -12.77
N THR A 68 5.74 -10.74 -12.95
CA THR A 68 4.92 -11.41 -13.97
C THR A 68 3.62 -11.98 -13.41
N ASN A 69 3.38 -11.84 -12.09
CA ASN A 69 2.13 -12.31 -11.48
C ASN A 69 0.94 -11.51 -12.01
N THR A 70 -0.14 -12.21 -12.32
CA THR A 70 -1.44 -11.61 -12.66
C THR A 70 -2.03 -10.90 -11.44
N ILE A 71 -2.48 -9.67 -11.62
CA ILE A 71 -3.17 -8.91 -10.57
C ILE A 71 -4.62 -9.40 -10.49
N ALA A 72 -4.91 -10.23 -9.50
CA ALA A 72 -6.25 -10.76 -9.24
C ALA A 72 -6.51 -10.87 -7.73
N PRO A 73 -7.78 -10.83 -7.28
CA PRO A 73 -8.11 -11.00 -5.87
C PRO A 73 -7.51 -12.27 -5.27
N LYS A 74 -6.95 -12.16 -4.06
CA LYS A 74 -6.29 -13.23 -3.31
C LYS A 74 -5.03 -13.81 -3.97
N THR A 75 -4.50 -13.18 -5.01
CA THR A 75 -3.20 -13.54 -5.59
C THR A 75 -2.08 -12.80 -4.87
N ARG A 76 -1.03 -13.52 -4.49
CA ARG A 76 0.21 -12.93 -3.96
C ARG A 76 1.08 -12.42 -5.10
N ILE A 77 1.48 -11.15 -4.99
CA ILE A 77 2.45 -10.55 -5.89
C ILE A 77 3.84 -10.76 -5.29
N GLU A 78 4.74 -11.30 -6.10
CA GLU A 78 6.15 -11.46 -5.79
C GLU A 78 6.97 -10.62 -6.76
N ALA A 79 7.91 -9.84 -6.22
CA ALA A 79 8.81 -9.06 -7.04
C ALA A 79 9.79 -9.99 -7.76
N MET A 80 9.83 -9.89 -9.08
CA MET A 80 10.83 -10.56 -9.92
C MET A 80 12.15 -9.78 -9.93
N SER A 81 12.06 -8.45 -9.97
CA SER A 81 13.21 -7.55 -9.89
C SER A 81 12.82 -6.29 -9.14
N THR A 82 13.77 -5.73 -8.40
CA THR A 82 13.57 -4.53 -7.57
C THR A 82 14.74 -3.58 -7.76
N VAL A 83 14.47 -2.28 -7.63
CA VAL A 83 15.49 -1.25 -7.57
C VAL A 83 15.10 -0.19 -6.55
N GLU A 84 16.08 0.31 -5.80
CA GLU A 84 15.87 1.47 -4.91
C GLU A 84 15.46 2.67 -5.75
N THR A 85 14.49 3.43 -5.25
CA THR A 85 14.00 4.61 -5.95
C THR A 85 13.49 5.66 -4.97
N ASP A 86 13.36 6.89 -5.43
CA ASP A 86 12.81 8.01 -4.69
C ASP A 86 11.80 8.78 -5.55
N LEU A 87 11.02 9.64 -4.91
CA LEU A 87 10.07 10.52 -5.58
C LEU A 87 10.81 11.43 -6.58
N GLY A 88 10.24 11.61 -7.77
CA GLY A 88 10.87 12.33 -8.87
C GLY A 88 11.68 11.46 -9.82
N GLN A 89 11.87 10.17 -9.53
CA GLN A 89 12.64 9.29 -10.39
C GLN A 89 11.80 8.51 -11.40
N LEU A 90 12.46 8.15 -12.51
CA LEU A 90 11.93 7.27 -13.56
C LEU A 90 12.64 5.93 -13.52
N VAL A 91 11.84 4.87 -13.38
CA VAL A 91 12.25 3.46 -13.40
C VAL A 91 11.95 2.89 -14.78
N SER A 92 12.99 2.62 -15.56
CA SER A 92 12.88 2.00 -16.88
C SER A 92 13.04 0.48 -16.79
N ILE A 93 12.11 -0.25 -17.40
CA ILE A 93 12.21 -1.70 -17.62
C ILE A 93 12.92 -1.90 -18.95
N GLU A 94 14.14 -2.43 -18.91
CA GLU A 94 15.00 -2.57 -20.08
C GLU A 94 14.58 -3.74 -20.97
N ARG A 95 14.67 -3.51 -22.28
CA ARG A 95 14.23 -4.46 -23.30
C ARG A 95 15.03 -5.77 -23.23
N GLY A 96 14.33 -6.89 -23.15
CA GLY A 96 14.86 -8.25 -23.24
C GLY A 96 15.57 -8.76 -21.99
N SER A 97 15.63 -7.96 -20.91
CA SER A 97 16.35 -8.33 -19.68
C SER A 97 15.49 -8.33 -18.43
N ALA A 98 14.35 -7.63 -18.44
CA ALA A 98 13.59 -7.31 -17.23
C ALA A 98 14.43 -6.60 -16.13
N ASN A 99 15.58 -6.03 -16.50
CA ASN A 99 16.37 -5.20 -15.60
C ASN A 99 15.70 -3.85 -15.40
N LEU A 100 15.93 -3.25 -14.23
CA LEU A 100 15.43 -1.95 -13.86
C LEU A 100 16.56 -0.93 -13.82
N GLU A 101 16.39 0.18 -14.55
CA GLU A 101 17.29 1.33 -14.50
C GLU A 101 16.58 2.55 -13.91
N VAL A 102 17.29 3.33 -13.12
CA VAL A 102 16.74 4.52 -12.45
C VAL A 102 17.41 5.78 -12.99
N SER A 103 16.60 6.78 -13.29
CA SER A 103 17.04 8.10 -13.74
C SER A 103 16.25 9.21 -13.04
N THR A 104 16.68 10.46 -13.24
CA THR A 104 16.03 11.64 -12.64
C THR A 104 14.99 12.29 -13.55
N ASP A 105 14.65 11.64 -14.67
CA ASP A 105 13.68 12.14 -15.66
C ASP A 105 12.22 11.83 -15.29
N GLY A 106 11.96 11.54 -14.02
CA GLY A 106 10.63 11.20 -13.52
C GLY A 106 9.77 12.42 -13.20
N ILE A 107 8.50 12.16 -12.91
CA ILE A 107 7.57 13.20 -12.47
C ILE A 107 7.83 13.54 -11.00
N HIS A 108 8.04 14.83 -10.72
CA HIS A 108 8.26 15.33 -9.37
C HIS A 108 7.15 14.89 -8.41
N GLY A 109 7.55 14.33 -7.25
CA GLY A 109 6.62 13.86 -6.23
C GLY A 109 6.03 12.46 -6.48
N ALA A 110 6.37 11.81 -7.59
CA ALA A 110 5.89 10.48 -7.95
C ALA A 110 7.06 9.53 -8.31
N ILE A 111 6.80 8.23 -8.30
CA ILE A 111 7.69 7.24 -8.92
C ILE A 111 7.09 6.88 -10.28
N SER A 112 7.86 7.16 -11.33
CA SER A 112 7.47 6.92 -12.72
C SER A 112 8.04 5.60 -13.21
N PHE A 113 7.30 4.89 -14.05
CA PHE A 113 7.69 3.63 -14.67
C PHE A 113 7.57 3.77 -16.19
N LEU A 114 8.55 3.26 -16.92
CA LEU A 114 8.53 3.15 -18.37
C LEU A 114 8.91 1.73 -18.79
N ASN A 115 8.03 1.07 -19.53
CA ASN A 115 8.31 -0.27 -20.03
C ASN A 115 8.84 -0.23 -21.46
N LYS A 116 10.15 -0.39 -21.65
CA LYS A 116 10.77 -0.44 -22.99
C LYS A 116 10.73 -1.84 -23.61
N ASP A 117 10.33 -2.86 -22.83
CA ASP A 117 10.12 -4.21 -23.29
C ASP A 117 8.78 -4.35 -24.03
N SER A 118 8.68 -5.33 -24.93
CA SER A 118 7.41 -5.77 -25.53
C SER A 118 6.52 -6.57 -24.56
N GLN A 119 7.11 -7.19 -23.54
CA GLN A 119 6.40 -7.96 -22.53
C GLN A 119 5.61 -7.04 -21.58
N ARG A 120 4.45 -7.53 -21.11
CA ARG A 120 3.66 -6.88 -20.07
C ARG A 120 4.16 -7.30 -18.69
N PHE A 121 4.10 -6.37 -17.74
CA PHE A 121 4.46 -6.62 -16.35
C PHE A 121 3.39 -6.09 -15.41
N SER A 122 3.49 -6.51 -14.16
CA SER A 122 2.90 -5.84 -13.02
C SER A 122 4.00 -5.01 -12.36
N VAL A 123 3.76 -3.72 -12.16
CA VAL A 123 4.66 -2.78 -11.47
C VAL A 123 4.06 -2.32 -10.16
N GLY A 124 4.89 -1.85 -9.26
CA GLY A 124 4.42 -1.18 -8.06
C GLY A 124 5.57 -0.71 -7.20
N ILE A 125 5.19 -0.27 -6.00
CA ILE A 125 6.12 0.26 -5.01
C ILE A 125 6.12 -0.69 -3.81
N SER A 126 7.31 -0.97 -3.30
CA SER A 126 7.55 -1.57 -2.00
C SER A 126 8.10 -0.51 -1.05
N GLN A 127 7.78 -0.65 0.25
CA GLN A 127 8.27 0.24 1.29
C GLN A 127 8.55 -0.54 2.57
N VAL A 128 9.56 -0.10 3.32
CA VAL A 128 9.89 -0.68 4.61
C VAL A 128 8.85 -0.29 5.67
N VAL A 129 8.23 -1.30 6.29
CA VAL A 129 7.32 -1.18 7.43
C VAL A 129 7.76 -2.11 8.54
N ASN A 130 7.91 -1.56 9.76
CA ASN A 130 8.43 -2.28 10.91
C ASN A 130 9.74 -3.06 10.60
N GLY A 131 10.62 -2.45 9.80
CA GLY A 131 11.91 -3.04 9.42
C GLY A 131 11.87 -4.07 8.27
N ARG A 132 10.71 -4.30 7.64
CA ARG A 132 10.58 -5.23 6.51
C ARG A 132 10.03 -4.54 5.26
N SER A 133 10.71 -4.70 4.11
CA SER A 133 10.20 -4.24 2.81
C SER A 133 8.97 -5.04 2.39
N SER A 134 7.96 -4.35 1.88
CA SER A 134 6.68 -4.95 1.50
C SER A 134 5.99 -4.18 0.39
N ILE A 135 5.34 -4.91 -0.52
CA ILE A 135 4.62 -4.37 -1.67
C ILE A 135 3.36 -3.64 -1.19
N LEU A 136 3.20 -2.39 -1.64
CA LEU A 136 2.07 -1.51 -1.30
C LEU A 136 0.87 -1.73 -2.22
N CYS A 137 1.17 -1.92 -3.50
CA CYS A 137 0.19 -1.91 -4.59
C CYS A 137 0.78 -2.59 -5.82
N ALA A 138 -0.09 -3.02 -6.72
CA ALA A 138 0.28 -3.58 -8.02
C ALA A 138 -0.57 -2.97 -9.14
N PHE A 139 0.07 -2.62 -10.25
CA PHE A 139 -0.55 -2.03 -11.43
C PHE A 139 -0.08 -2.74 -12.69
N PRO A 140 -0.96 -3.01 -13.67
CA PRO A 140 -0.54 -3.53 -14.95
C PRO A 140 0.16 -2.42 -15.76
N ILE A 141 1.30 -2.76 -16.36
CA ILE A 141 1.98 -1.95 -17.37
C ILE A 141 2.10 -2.76 -18.67
N LEU A 142 1.67 -2.16 -19.78
CA LEU A 142 1.76 -2.78 -21.09
C LEU A 142 3.21 -2.73 -21.61
N GLY A 143 3.50 -3.46 -22.67
CA GLY A 143 4.79 -3.34 -23.36
C GLY A 143 4.89 -2.08 -24.23
N SER A 144 5.96 -2.02 -25.00
CA SER A 144 6.18 -1.13 -26.14
C SER A 144 6.12 0.36 -25.80
N GLY A 145 6.79 0.76 -24.71
CA GLY A 145 6.93 2.16 -24.30
C GLY A 145 5.82 2.66 -23.38
N SER A 146 4.93 1.79 -22.89
CA SER A 146 3.88 2.23 -21.98
C SER A 146 4.44 2.70 -20.64
N SER A 147 3.79 3.67 -20.02
CA SER A 147 4.22 4.28 -18.78
C SER A 147 3.19 4.13 -17.65
N ARG A 148 3.66 4.25 -16.41
CA ARG A 148 2.84 4.36 -15.20
C ARG A 148 3.45 5.37 -14.24
N VAL A 149 2.58 6.02 -13.47
CA VAL A 149 2.98 6.99 -12.45
C VAL A 149 2.23 6.63 -11.18
N ILE A 150 2.99 6.45 -10.09
CA ILE A 150 2.45 6.06 -8.80
C ILE A 150 3.04 6.98 -7.72
N THR A 151 2.17 7.60 -6.94
CA THR A 151 2.54 8.52 -5.85
C THR A 151 2.11 7.91 -4.52
N PRO A 152 3.05 7.47 -3.66
CA PRO A 152 2.73 7.05 -2.30
C PRO A 152 2.02 8.16 -1.51
N VAL A 153 0.94 7.82 -0.82
CA VAL A 153 0.19 8.77 0.02
C VAL A 153 0.34 8.37 1.49
N PRO A 154 0.51 9.33 2.42
CA PRO A 154 0.57 9.05 3.86
C PRO A 154 -0.82 8.73 4.42
N LYS A 155 -1.53 7.76 3.84
CA LYS A 155 -2.81 7.24 4.31
C LYS A 155 -2.76 5.72 4.35
N ILE A 156 -3.27 5.14 5.43
CA ILE A 156 -3.28 3.69 5.63
C ILE A 156 -4.70 3.22 5.96
N ALA A 157 -5.03 1.99 5.57
CA ALA A 157 -6.19 1.28 6.07
C ALA A 157 -5.75 0.14 6.99
N LEU A 158 -6.46 -0.05 8.10
CA LEU A 158 -6.21 -1.09 9.10
C LEU A 158 -7.46 -1.93 9.31
N ILE A 159 -7.29 -3.25 9.35
CA ILE A 159 -8.40 -4.22 9.45
C ILE A 159 -7.97 -5.38 10.35
N PHE A 160 -8.79 -5.77 11.32
CA PHE A 160 -8.64 -7.05 12.03
C PHE A 160 -9.42 -8.14 11.30
N SER A 161 -8.80 -9.27 10.99
CA SER A 161 -9.46 -10.38 10.29
C SER A 161 -8.94 -11.74 10.77
N THR A 162 -9.80 -12.77 10.72
CA THR A 162 -9.43 -14.18 10.93
C THR A 162 -8.97 -14.87 9.65
N GLU A 163 -9.13 -14.23 8.48
CA GLU A 163 -8.57 -14.74 7.23
C GLU A 163 -7.04 -14.75 7.32
N GLN A 164 -6.41 -15.88 7.01
CA GLN A 164 -4.96 -15.99 6.94
C GLN A 164 -4.46 -15.50 5.59
N ILE A 165 -3.94 -14.28 5.56
CA ILE A 165 -3.48 -13.64 4.33
C ILE A 165 -1.99 -13.30 4.42
N GLU A 166 -1.26 -13.63 3.36
CA GLU A 166 0.16 -13.32 3.24
C GLU A 166 0.40 -11.87 2.80
N ILE A 167 1.51 -11.30 3.24
CA ILE A 167 1.99 -10.00 2.77
C ILE A 167 2.22 -10.06 1.24
N GLY A 168 1.84 -8.98 0.54
CA GLY A 168 1.86 -8.89 -0.92
C GLY A 168 0.62 -9.48 -1.60
N THR A 169 -0.34 -10.01 -0.85
CA THR A 169 -1.60 -10.52 -1.41
C THR A 169 -2.54 -9.37 -1.80
N VAL A 170 -3.09 -9.44 -3.01
CA VAL A 170 -4.09 -8.49 -3.52
C VAL A 170 -5.42 -8.68 -2.81
N ILE A 171 -5.93 -7.63 -2.18
CA ILE A 171 -7.23 -7.61 -1.51
C ILE A 171 -8.06 -6.45 -2.04
N THR A 172 -9.17 -6.76 -2.71
CA THR A 172 -10.01 -5.75 -3.36
C THR A 172 -11.22 -5.33 -2.54
N LYS A 173 -11.58 -6.10 -1.51
CA LYS A 173 -12.68 -5.78 -0.59
C LYS A 173 -12.25 -5.96 0.86
N ALA A 174 -12.75 -5.10 1.73
CA ALA A 174 -12.48 -5.17 3.16
C ALA A 174 -13.06 -6.48 3.74
N MET A 175 -12.26 -7.16 4.56
CA MET A 175 -12.65 -8.43 5.20
C MET A 175 -13.57 -8.23 6.41
N SER A 176 -13.45 -7.07 7.06
CA SER A 176 -14.24 -6.64 8.20
C SER A 176 -14.29 -5.11 8.23
N SER A 177 -14.87 -4.53 9.28
CA SER A 177 -14.78 -3.09 9.51
C SER A 177 -13.33 -2.66 9.78
N GLY A 178 -13.00 -1.44 9.38
CA GLY A 178 -11.62 -0.96 9.44
C GLY A 178 -11.50 0.54 9.67
N ALA A 179 -10.26 0.96 9.93
CA ALA A 179 -9.88 2.35 10.08
C ALA A 179 -9.11 2.81 8.84
N PHE A 180 -9.54 3.92 8.24
CA PHE A 180 -8.80 4.67 7.23
C PHE A 180 -8.21 5.93 7.88
N ILE A 181 -6.87 5.97 7.95
CA ILE A 181 -6.12 6.94 8.76
C ILE A 181 -5.31 7.83 7.83
N ASN A 182 -5.49 9.15 7.95
CA ASN A 182 -4.74 10.17 7.21
C ASN A 182 -3.62 10.79 8.07
N LEU A 183 -2.38 10.65 7.59
CA LEU A 183 -1.17 11.19 8.21
C LEU A 183 -0.56 12.37 7.42
N LYS A 184 -1.26 12.92 6.42
CA LYS A 184 -0.73 14.01 5.57
C LYS A 184 -0.24 15.22 6.35
N ASP A 185 -1.00 15.65 7.36
CA ASP A 185 -0.68 16.86 8.14
C ASP A 185 0.02 16.55 9.46
N ASN A 186 0.15 15.27 9.81
CA ASN A 186 0.85 14.81 11.01
C ASN A 186 1.32 13.38 10.82
N ASN A 187 2.63 13.19 10.88
CA ASN A 187 3.26 11.90 10.67
C ASN A 187 3.04 10.92 11.83
N SER A 188 2.41 11.34 12.93
CA SER A 188 2.06 10.48 14.06
C SER A 188 0.56 10.54 14.36
N ARG A 189 -0.09 9.38 14.41
CA ARG A 189 -1.50 9.24 14.79
C ARG A 189 -1.69 8.17 15.85
N VAL A 190 -2.68 8.36 16.72
CA VAL A 190 -3.06 7.41 17.77
C VAL A 190 -4.54 7.11 17.62
N VAL A 191 -4.87 5.85 17.38
CA VAL A 191 -6.25 5.34 17.31
C VAL A 191 -6.50 4.37 18.45
N ASN A 192 -7.76 4.20 18.81
CA ASN A 192 -8.21 3.18 19.73
C ASN A 192 -9.06 2.15 18.96
N TYR A 193 -9.04 0.90 19.42
CA TYR A 193 -9.90 -0.15 18.91
C TYR A 193 -10.58 -0.88 20.06
N ASN A 194 -11.87 -1.12 19.90
CA ASN A 194 -12.69 -1.95 20.76
C ASN A 194 -13.42 -2.99 19.89
N VAL A 195 -13.55 -4.22 20.37
CA VAL A 195 -14.14 -5.31 19.56
C VAL A 195 -15.61 -5.09 19.22
N ASP A 196 -16.37 -4.39 20.09
CA ASP A 196 -17.80 -4.16 19.94
C ASP A 196 -18.12 -2.77 19.33
N GLU A 197 -17.32 -1.76 19.67
CA GLU A 197 -17.51 -0.36 19.22
C GLU A 197 -16.67 -0.01 17.98
N GLY A 198 -15.67 -0.82 17.65
CA GLY A 198 -14.79 -0.63 16.50
C GLY A 198 -13.70 0.43 16.72
N TRP A 199 -13.36 1.13 15.64
CA TRP A 199 -12.25 2.09 15.61
C TRP A 199 -12.66 3.49 16.04
N SER A 200 -11.86 4.14 16.88
CA SER A 200 -12.05 5.52 17.30
C SER A 200 -10.75 6.32 17.37
N ALA A 201 -10.87 7.65 17.39
CA ALA A 201 -9.75 8.59 17.45
C ALA A 201 -10.11 9.83 18.30
N ASP A 202 -10.99 9.67 19.29
CA ASP A 202 -11.43 10.73 20.20
C ASP A 202 -11.90 12.01 19.47
N GLY A 203 -12.63 11.83 18.36
CA GLY A 203 -13.11 12.92 17.50
C GLY A 203 -12.14 13.40 16.42
N GLY A 204 -10.99 12.74 16.26
CA GLY A 204 -9.99 13.08 15.25
C GLY A 204 -10.51 13.01 13.81
N PRO A 205 -10.53 14.12 13.04
CA PRO A 205 -11.10 14.16 11.68
C PRO A 205 -10.26 13.40 10.62
N TRP A 206 -9.07 12.95 11.04
CA TRP A 206 -8.12 12.22 10.23
C TRP A 206 -8.39 10.71 10.22
N LEU A 207 -9.30 10.21 11.07
CA LEU A 207 -9.80 8.83 11.05
C LEU A 207 -11.16 8.79 10.36
N LYS A 208 -11.34 7.83 9.45
CA LYS A 208 -12.65 7.44 8.90
C LYS A 208 -12.81 5.95 9.05
N SER A 209 -13.90 5.50 9.67
CA SER A 209 -14.23 4.08 9.70
C SER A 209 -14.89 3.64 8.39
N PHE A 210 -14.68 2.39 8.01
CA PHE A 210 -15.36 1.76 6.89
C PHE A 210 -15.87 0.36 7.27
N ASN A 211 -16.84 -0.15 6.53
CA ASN A 211 -17.51 -1.42 6.81
C ASN A 211 -16.83 -2.60 6.10
N ALA A 212 -17.18 -3.81 6.52
CA ALA A 212 -16.90 -5.01 5.75
C ALA A 212 -17.40 -4.87 4.30
N PHE A 213 -16.71 -5.53 3.36
CA PHE A 213 -16.98 -5.49 1.93
C PHE A 213 -16.79 -4.13 1.24
N THR A 214 -16.31 -3.10 1.95
CA THR A 214 -15.89 -1.83 1.33
C THR A 214 -14.90 -2.11 0.21
N ASP A 215 -15.11 -1.46 -0.94
CA ASP A 215 -14.21 -1.54 -2.09
C ASP A 215 -12.87 -0.89 -1.76
N LEU A 216 -11.89 -1.71 -1.37
CA LEU A 216 -10.57 -1.25 -0.94
C LEU A 216 -9.78 -0.64 -2.09
N LYS A 217 -10.05 -1.08 -3.32
CA LYS A 217 -9.42 -0.49 -4.49
C LYS A 217 -9.87 0.96 -4.67
N LYS A 218 -11.17 1.24 -4.58
CA LYS A 218 -11.68 2.63 -4.62
C LYS A 218 -11.25 3.47 -3.41
N LEU A 219 -11.05 2.85 -2.25
CA LEU A 219 -10.65 3.55 -1.04
C LEU A 219 -9.16 3.93 -1.04
N LEU A 220 -8.29 3.05 -1.55
CA LEU A 220 -6.83 3.14 -1.41
C LEU A 220 -6.11 3.57 -2.69
N ILE A 221 -6.70 3.35 -3.86
CA ILE A 221 -6.17 3.81 -5.14
C ILE A 221 -6.89 5.10 -5.50
N GLU A 222 -6.30 6.21 -5.11
CA GLU A 222 -6.80 7.54 -5.42
C GLU A 222 -6.47 7.87 -6.88
N ASN A 223 -7.46 8.36 -7.63
CA ASN A 223 -7.21 8.76 -9.01
C ASN A 223 -6.25 9.97 -9.00
N ALA A 224 -5.15 9.84 -9.74
CA ALA A 224 -4.21 10.93 -9.96
C ALA A 224 -4.93 12.18 -10.48
N SER A 225 -4.42 13.35 -10.09
CA SER A 225 -4.95 14.64 -10.52
C SER A 225 -4.91 14.78 -12.05
N ARG A 226 -5.74 15.67 -12.63
CA ARG A 226 -5.76 15.91 -14.10
C ARG A 226 -4.40 16.28 -14.68
N GLU A 227 -3.50 16.86 -13.90
CA GLU A 227 -2.15 17.25 -14.31
C GLU A 227 -1.22 16.02 -14.44
N GLU A 228 -1.29 15.07 -13.50
CA GLU A 228 -0.56 13.79 -13.58
C GLU A 228 -1.06 12.92 -14.74
N LEU A 229 -2.37 12.93 -15.01
CA LEU A 229 -2.98 12.27 -16.16
C LEU A 229 -2.47 12.85 -17.49
N ALA A 230 -2.48 14.19 -17.63
CA ALA A 230 -2.02 14.87 -18.85
C ALA A 230 -0.50 14.71 -19.10
N LEU A 231 0.29 14.40 -18.07
CA LEU A 231 1.73 14.17 -18.19
C LEU A 231 2.06 12.71 -18.57
N SER A 232 1.27 11.73 -18.12
CA SER A 232 1.43 10.33 -18.56
C SER A 232 1.21 10.15 -20.07
N GLU A 233 0.38 10.99 -20.68
CA GLU A 233 0.13 11.03 -22.12
C GLU A 233 1.27 11.69 -22.93
N LYS A 234 2.17 12.45 -22.29
CA LYS A 234 3.32 13.08 -22.98
C LYS A 234 4.49 12.15 -23.26
N PHE A 235 4.50 10.96 -22.65
CA PHE A 235 5.54 9.94 -22.85
C PHE A 235 5.11 8.81 -23.81
N VAL A 236 4.01 9.00 -24.54
CA VAL A 236 3.51 8.11 -25.61
C VAL A 236 3.79 8.72 -26.97
#